data_AF-A0A3D6DJX5-F1
#
_entry.id   AF-A0A3D6DJX5-F1
#
_cell.length_a   1.000
_cell.length_b   1.000
_cell.length_c   1.000
_cell.angle_alpha   90.00
_cell.angle_beta   90.00
_cell.angle_gamma   90.00
#
_symmetry.space_group_name_H-M   'P 1'
#
loop_
_entity.id
_entity.type
_entity.pdbx_description
1 polymer ?
#
loop_
_entity_poly.entity_id
_entity_poly.type
_entity_poly.pdbx_seq_one_letter_code
_entity_poly.pdbx_strand_id
1 'polypeptide(L)'
;VNDTFGDGICCAWGDGSYTLTVNGSTVAAGGDFGTTETTNFCTGDLPGCTNPIACNYNENATVDDGSCTYPAADNLDCDGNCLNDADGDGTCDEDELAESSFVQLGYDVVGENTVNGMTTYRVWAEFADPTEQLVAVYGFDSVPLTISTTTSFYQNPLGGALGVNYNPLLLSVDSLLAFDSWVTVGGEDNTADVSTIGLDFVDFEGSGGDLIADNVNGGSVFIYPDLEPTAFPDANGQVLIAQLTTEGEVSLTVNLQTRTADGENPQVLQQSLTFQEVYECFGDFNTDGLIGIADLLILLGDFGCITGCGYDMNGDGGVTTSDMLVMLAIFGTSCE
;
A
#
# COMPACT_ATOMS: atom_id res chain seq x y z
N VAL A 1 -13.19 61.82 -39.34
CA VAL A 1 -13.78 63.15 -39.07
C VAL A 1 -15.19 63.16 -39.65
N ASN A 2 -16.17 63.83 -39.00
CA ASN A 2 -17.54 63.92 -39.50
C ASN A 2 -17.96 65.39 -39.60
N ASP A 3 -18.44 65.79 -40.77
CA ASP A 3 -19.04 67.08 -41.07
C ASP A 3 -20.53 66.90 -41.41
N THR A 4 -21.38 67.65 -40.72
CA THR A 4 -22.83 67.52 -40.79
C THR A 4 -23.42 68.21 -42.02
N PHE A 5 -22.73 69.23 -42.57
CA PHE A 5 -23.19 69.96 -43.76
C PHE A 5 -22.73 69.31 -45.06
N GLY A 6 -21.69 68.46 -45.01
CA GLY A 6 -21.29 67.58 -46.09
C GLY A 6 -20.45 68.25 -47.17
N ASP A 7 -19.95 69.45 -46.89
CA ASP A 7 -19.08 70.24 -47.74
C ASP A 7 -17.61 70.24 -47.29
N GLY A 8 -17.30 69.50 -46.21
CA GLY A 8 -15.96 69.37 -45.68
C GLY A 8 -15.61 70.48 -44.70
N ILE A 9 -14.42 70.42 -44.13
CA ILE A 9 -13.93 71.48 -43.21
C ILE A 9 -13.03 72.51 -43.92
N CYS A 10 -12.63 72.19 -45.15
CA CYS A 10 -11.97 73.02 -46.17
C CYS A 10 -12.57 72.60 -47.54
N CYS A 11 -12.36 73.28 -48.66
CA CYS A 11 -11.54 74.45 -48.94
C CYS A 11 -12.33 75.53 -49.72
N ALA A 12 -13.58 75.23 -50.07
CA ALA A 12 -14.52 76.16 -50.70
C ALA A 12 -15.29 76.99 -49.66
N TRP A 13 -15.55 76.43 -48.48
CA TRP A 13 -16.39 77.03 -47.43
C TRP A 13 -15.81 76.80 -46.03
N GLY A 14 -14.54 77.20 -45.84
CA GLY A 14 -13.86 77.10 -44.54
C GLY A 14 -12.34 77.02 -44.71
N ASP A 15 -11.60 77.46 -43.69
CA ASP A 15 -10.14 77.37 -43.63
C ASP A 15 -9.66 76.27 -42.64
N GLY A 16 -10.55 75.33 -42.32
CA GLY A 16 -10.28 74.28 -41.34
C GLY A 16 -9.40 73.18 -41.92
N SER A 17 -8.61 72.54 -41.08
CA SER A 17 -7.93 71.30 -41.41
C SER A 17 -7.83 70.42 -40.16
N TYR A 18 -7.63 69.13 -40.37
CA TYR A 18 -7.28 68.21 -39.31
C TYR A 18 -5.91 67.62 -39.58
N THR A 19 -5.19 67.32 -38.50
CA THR A 19 -3.94 66.57 -38.55
C THR A 19 -3.98 65.56 -37.41
N LEU A 20 -3.79 64.30 -37.76
CA LEU A 20 -3.65 63.19 -36.83
C LEU A 20 -2.18 62.80 -36.76
N THR A 21 -1.62 62.80 -35.55
CA THR A 21 -0.22 62.41 -35.30
C THR A 21 -0.16 61.25 -34.33
N VAL A 22 0.80 60.35 -34.55
CA VAL A 22 1.15 59.22 -33.68
C VAL A 22 2.67 59.28 -33.46
N ASN A 23 3.12 59.24 -32.20
CA ASN A 23 4.54 59.30 -31.84
C ASN A 23 5.30 60.48 -32.51
N GLY A 24 4.62 61.62 -32.66
CA GLY A 24 5.17 62.83 -33.30
C GLY A 24 5.21 62.82 -34.83
N SER A 25 4.77 61.74 -35.49
CA SER A 25 4.68 61.64 -36.95
C SER A 25 3.23 61.80 -37.42
N THR A 26 2.99 62.59 -38.47
CA THR A 26 1.66 62.75 -39.07
C THR A 26 1.25 61.50 -39.83
N VAL A 27 0.15 60.86 -39.42
CA VAL A 27 -0.40 59.63 -40.04
C VAL A 27 -1.59 59.91 -40.95
N ALA A 28 -2.29 61.03 -40.73
CA ALA A 28 -3.33 61.52 -41.63
C ALA A 28 -3.46 63.03 -41.49
N ALA A 29 -3.70 63.75 -42.57
CA ALA A 29 -4.08 65.16 -42.53
C ALA A 29 -4.99 65.44 -43.72
N GLY A 30 -5.95 66.33 -43.53
CA GLY A 30 -6.97 66.58 -44.54
C GLY A 30 -7.91 67.71 -44.17
N GLY A 31 -8.92 67.90 -45.00
CA GLY A 31 -9.93 68.93 -44.81
C GLY A 31 -10.96 68.99 -45.93
N ASP A 32 -10.61 68.52 -47.12
CA ASP A 32 -11.48 68.45 -48.30
C ASP A 32 -12.11 67.05 -48.43
N PHE A 33 -13.20 66.85 -47.70
CA PHE A 33 -14.03 65.65 -47.76
C PHE A 33 -15.50 66.04 -47.79
N GLY A 34 -16.42 65.13 -48.13
CA GLY A 34 -17.85 65.41 -48.08
C GLY A 34 -18.37 65.42 -46.65
N THR A 35 -19.13 64.39 -46.28
CA THR A 35 -19.65 64.26 -44.91
C THR A 35 -18.68 63.56 -43.96
N THR A 36 -17.91 62.58 -44.44
CA THR A 36 -17.00 61.82 -43.56
C THR A 36 -15.71 61.46 -44.28
N GLU A 37 -14.63 61.40 -43.51
CA GLU A 37 -13.36 60.85 -43.92
C GLU A 37 -12.83 59.93 -42.82
N THR A 38 -12.42 58.73 -43.21
CA THR A 38 -11.93 57.68 -42.31
C THR A 38 -10.58 57.20 -42.80
N THR A 39 -9.61 57.17 -41.89
CA THR A 39 -8.27 56.63 -42.14
C THR A 39 -7.92 55.63 -41.06
N ASN A 40 -7.50 54.45 -41.47
CA ASN A 40 -6.89 53.46 -40.56
C ASN A 40 -5.40 53.78 -40.42
N PHE A 41 -4.88 53.73 -39.20
CA PHE A 41 -3.48 53.98 -38.90
C PHE A 41 -2.96 52.97 -37.86
N CYS A 42 -1.66 52.71 -37.87
CA CYS A 42 -1.01 51.85 -36.89
C CYS A 42 -0.21 52.70 -35.90
N THR A 43 -0.29 52.43 -34.60
CA THR A 43 0.44 53.21 -33.58
C THR A 43 1.89 52.78 -33.40
N GLY A 44 2.31 51.67 -33.99
CA GLY A 44 3.61 51.04 -33.75
C GLY A 44 3.66 50.20 -32.47
N ASP A 45 2.66 50.36 -31.61
CA ASP A 45 2.40 49.47 -30.49
C ASP A 45 1.71 48.22 -31.05
N LEU A 46 2.37 47.08 -30.90
CA LEU A 46 1.77 45.78 -31.13
C LEU A 46 1.41 45.20 -29.76
N PRO A 47 0.16 45.35 -29.30
CA PRO A 47 -0.28 44.76 -28.04
C PRO A 47 -0.22 43.23 -28.12
N GLY A 48 0.27 42.62 -27.05
CA GLY A 48 0.30 41.19 -26.85
C GLY A 48 1.19 40.84 -25.66
N CYS A 49 1.26 39.56 -25.30
CA CYS A 49 2.11 39.15 -24.21
C CYS A 49 3.60 39.34 -24.55
N THR A 50 4.30 40.12 -23.73
CA THR A 50 5.74 40.43 -23.90
C THR A 50 6.64 39.57 -23.00
N ASN A 51 6.06 38.72 -22.16
CA ASN A 51 6.82 37.90 -21.22
C ASN A 51 7.28 36.59 -21.88
N PRO A 52 8.59 36.32 -22.01
CA PRO A 52 9.13 35.15 -22.71
C PRO A 52 8.82 33.80 -22.04
N ILE A 53 8.37 33.78 -20.78
CA ILE A 53 7.96 32.55 -20.09
C ILE A 53 6.45 32.25 -20.20
N ALA A 54 5.68 33.13 -20.86
CA ALA A 54 4.24 32.95 -21.04
C ALA A 54 3.91 32.09 -22.28
N CYS A 55 2.82 31.34 -22.20
CA CYS A 55 2.37 30.43 -23.24
C CYS A 55 1.93 31.09 -24.54
N ASN A 56 1.48 32.34 -24.45
CA ASN A 56 1.10 33.17 -25.58
C ASN A 56 2.09 34.31 -25.81
N TYR A 57 3.36 34.12 -25.42
CA TYR A 57 4.44 35.07 -25.72
C TYR A 57 4.49 35.40 -27.21
N ASN A 58 4.52 36.68 -27.52
CA ASN A 58 4.67 37.18 -28.88
C ASN A 58 5.94 38.03 -28.97
N GLU A 59 6.95 37.52 -29.66
CA GLU A 59 8.23 38.21 -29.85
C GLU A 59 8.11 39.57 -30.57
N ASN A 60 7.02 39.79 -31.30
CA ASN A 60 6.77 41.04 -32.01
C ASN A 60 5.97 42.04 -31.17
N ALA A 61 5.41 41.61 -30.03
CA ALA A 61 4.66 42.50 -29.16
C ALA A 61 5.60 43.56 -28.58
N THR A 62 5.24 44.83 -28.73
CA THR A 62 6.03 45.97 -28.24
C THR A 62 5.46 46.57 -26.97
N VAL A 63 4.23 46.19 -26.59
CA VAL A 63 3.54 46.63 -25.39
C VAL A 63 2.77 45.46 -24.79
N ASP A 64 2.96 45.20 -23.50
CA ASP A 64 2.17 44.22 -22.76
C ASP A 64 0.72 44.68 -22.64
N ASP A 65 -0.21 43.87 -23.11
CA ASP A 65 -1.65 44.13 -23.02
C ASP A 65 -2.31 43.38 -21.85
N GLY A 66 -1.51 42.67 -21.04
CA GLY A 66 -2.00 41.88 -19.91
C GLY A 66 -2.67 40.56 -20.34
N SER A 67 -2.52 40.15 -21.60
CA SER A 67 -3.08 38.89 -22.11
C SER A 67 -2.26 37.66 -21.73
N CYS A 68 -1.09 37.79 -21.11
CA CYS A 68 -0.19 36.67 -20.81
C CYS A 68 -0.90 35.52 -20.08
N THR A 69 -0.78 34.31 -20.64
CA THR A 69 -1.22 33.06 -20.02
C THR A 69 0.00 32.24 -19.62
N TYR A 70 -0.13 31.49 -18.53
CA TYR A 70 0.94 30.65 -17.96
C TYR A 70 0.43 29.22 -17.82
N PRO A 71 1.34 28.23 -17.68
CA PRO A 71 0.95 26.88 -17.32
C PRO A 71 0.08 26.83 -16.06
N ALA A 72 -0.73 25.78 -15.93
CA ALA A 72 -1.65 25.65 -14.81
C ALA A 72 -0.93 25.39 -13.46
N ALA A 73 0.30 24.88 -13.51
CA ALA A 73 1.17 24.63 -12.38
C ALA A 73 2.64 24.75 -12.80
N ASP A 74 3.55 24.88 -11.82
CA ASP A 74 4.98 25.11 -12.06
C ASP A 74 5.69 23.90 -12.72
N ASN A 75 5.10 22.71 -12.63
CA ASN A 75 5.58 21.45 -13.20
C ASN A 75 4.93 21.09 -14.56
N LEU A 76 4.09 21.96 -15.12
CA LEU A 76 3.43 21.76 -16.40
C LEU A 76 3.98 22.69 -17.49
N ASP A 77 3.91 22.24 -18.73
CA ASP A 77 4.08 23.09 -19.91
C ASP A 77 2.77 23.80 -20.30
N CYS A 78 2.84 24.57 -21.39
CA CYS A 78 1.73 25.37 -21.89
C CYS A 78 0.60 24.58 -22.55
N ASP A 79 0.86 23.33 -22.92
CA ASP A 79 -0.13 22.40 -23.44
C ASP A 79 -0.72 21.51 -22.31
N GLY A 80 -0.22 21.68 -21.08
CA GLY A 80 -0.62 20.93 -19.91
C GLY A 80 0.08 19.58 -19.78
N ASN A 81 1.17 19.34 -20.51
CA ASN A 81 2.00 18.16 -20.33
C ASN A 81 2.96 18.37 -19.16
N CYS A 82 3.36 17.28 -18.54
CA CYS A 82 4.35 17.37 -17.49
C CYS A 82 5.75 17.74 -18.02
N LEU A 83 6.47 18.57 -17.27
CA LEU A 83 7.88 18.88 -17.51
C LEU A 83 8.82 17.76 -17.05
N ASN A 84 8.43 17.00 -16.03
CA ASN A 84 9.17 15.87 -15.50
C ASN A 84 8.24 14.68 -15.23
N ASP A 85 8.24 13.74 -16.17
CA ASP A 85 7.42 12.53 -16.18
C ASP A 85 8.35 11.38 -16.57
N ALA A 86 8.93 10.74 -15.56
CA ALA A 86 9.98 9.74 -15.74
C ALA A 86 9.43 8.42 -16.29
N ASP A 87 8.18 8.06 -15.94
CA ASP A 87 7.57 6.78 -16.29
C ASP A 87 6.60 6.86 -17.50
N GLY A 88 6.23 8.07 -17.91
CA GLY A 88 5.44 8.37 -19.10
C GLY A 88 3.94 8.16 -18.91
N ASP A 89 3.43 8.13 -17.68
CA ASP A 89 2.01 7.90 -17.39
C ASP A 89 1.14 9.16 -17.51
N GLY A 90 1.78 10.34 -17.61
CA GLY A 90 1.15 11.65 -17.77
C GLY A 90 0.86 12.39 -16.45
N THR A 91 1.22 11.81 -15.32
CA THR A 91 1.35 12.47 -14.02
C THR A 91 2.75 13.06 -13.92
N CYS A 92 2.90 14.17 -13.20
CA CYS A 92 4.24 14.69 -12.93
C CYS A 92 4.87 13.98 -11.75
N ASP A 93 6.16 13.65 -11.83
CA ASP A 93 6.92 13.04 -10.74
C ASP A 93 6.75 13.83 -9.42
N GLU A 94 6.67 15.17 -9.49
CA GLU A 94 6.46 16.02 -8.30
C GLU A 94 5.06 15.89 -7.68
N ASP A 95 4.09 15.41 -8.45
CA ASP A 95 2.70 15.16 -8.05
C ASP A 95 2.40 13.66 -7.86
N GLU A 96 3.36 12.77 -8.17
CA GLU A 96 3.22 11.34 -7.95
C GLU A 96 3.29 11.01 -6.46
N LEU A 97 2.33 10.21 -6.01
CA LEU A 97 2.46 9.53 -4.73
C LEU A 97 3.33 8.32 -4.96
N ALA A 98 4.42 8.21 -4.20
CA ALA A 98 5.22 6.99 -4.21
C ALA A 98 4.33 5.80 -3.82
N GLU A 99 4.20 4.84 -4.73
CA GLU A 99 3.47 3.60 -4.51
C GLU A 99 4.41 2.52 -3.97
N SER A 100 3.86 1.62 -3.16
CA SER A 100 4.58 0.43 -2.69
C SER A 100 4.54 -0.66 -3.76
N SER A 101 5.61 -1.44 -3.88
CA SER A 101 5.66 -2.69 -4.65
C SER A 101 5.04 -3.88 -3.91
N PHE A 102 4.35 -3.64 -2.79
CA PHE A 102 3.62 -4.65 -2.03
C PHE A 102 2.68 -5.47 -2.92
N VAL A 103 2.75 -6.79 -2.78
CA VAL A 103 1.96 -7.76 -3.54
C VAL A 103 0.83 -8.32 -2.68
N GLN A 104 1.17 -8.96 -1.56
CA GLN A 104 0.22 -9.63 -0.68
C GLN A 104 0.82 -9.94 0.70
N LEU A 105 -0.06 -10.34 1.62
CA LEU A 105 0.33 -11.04 2.84
C LEU A 105 0.28 -12.55 2.60
N GLY A 106 1.13 -13.30 3.30
CA GLY A 106 1.07 -14.75 3.30
C GLY A 106 1.65 -15.33 4.57
N TYR A 107 1.66 -16.67 4.63
CA TYR A 107 2.19 -17.39 5.75
C TYR A 107 2.83 -18.71 5.32
N ASP A 108 3.77 -19.19 6.12
CA ASP A 108 4.35 -20.53 6.03
C ASP A 108 4.11 -21.29 7.33
N VAL A 109 3.96 -22.61 7.22
CA VAL A 109 3.92 -23.50 8.39
C VAL A 109 5.35 -23.91 8.76
N VAL A 110 5.79 -23.56 9.97
CA VAL A 110 7.15 -23.83 10.46
C VAL A 110 7.21 -25.07 11.33
N GLY A 111 6.10 -25.40 11.97
CA GLY A 111 5.97 -26.64 12.72
C GLY A 111 4.53 -26.95 13.05
N GLU A 112 4.16 -28.21 12.90
CA GLU A 112 2.82 -28.74 13.21
C GLU A 112 2.87 -29.58 14.48
N ASN A 113 1.77 -29.58 15.25
CA ASN A 113 1.64 -30.35 16.47
C ASN A 113 2.83 -30.17 17.43
N THR A 114 3.34 -28.94 17.52
CA THR A 114 4.62 -28.64 18.16
C THR A 114 4.46 -28.56 19.67
N VAL A 115 3.63 -27.63 20.13
CA VAL A 115 3.38 -27.40 21.56
C VAL A 115 1.92 -27.64 21.86
N ASN A 116 1.65 -28.68 22.66
CA ASN A 116 0.30 -29.07 23.06
C ASN A 116 -0.67 -29.39 21.89
N GLY A 117 -0.17 -29.62 20.68
CA GLY A 117 -1.01 -29.82 19.48
C GLY A 117 -1.20 -28.55 18.63
N MET A 118 -0.63 -27.42 19.04
CA MET A 118 -0.66 -26.18 18.25
C MET A 118 0.25 -26.24 17.02
N THR A 119 -0.07 -25.40 16.04
CA THR A 119 0.73 -25.18 14.83
C THR A 119 1.39 -23.81 14.91
N THR A 120 2.64 -23.73 14.47
CA THR A 120 3.45 -22.52 14.41
C THR A 120 3.55 -22.02 12.98
N TYR A 121 3.13 -20.78 12.78
CA TYR A 121 3.10 -20.08 11.51
C TYR A 121 4.12 -18.94 11.49
N ARG A 122 4.70 -18.67 10.33
CA ARG A 122 5.42 -17.43 10.04
C ARG A 122 4.62 -16.62 9.04
N VAL A 123 4.26 -15.40 9.40
CA VAL A 123 3.49 -14.48 8.56
C VAL A 123 4.45 -13.48 7.93
N TRP A 124 4.30 -13.24 6.63
CA TRP A 124 5.15 -12.34 5.85
C TRP A 124 4.34 -11.39 4.98
N ALA A 125 5.00 -10.31 4.56
CA ALA A 125 4.56 -9.40 3.50
C ALA A 125 5.45 -9.59 2.27
N GLU A 126 4.86 -9.71 1.09
CA GLU A 126 5.58 -9.88 -0.19
C GLU A 126 5.66 -8.57 -0.95
N PHE A 127 6.82 -8.28 -1.52
CA PHE A 127 7.12 -7.11 -2.32
C PHE A 127 7.76 -7.53 -3.65
N ALA A 128 7.36 -6.88 -4.74
CA ALA A 128 7.89 -7.16 -6.06
C ALA A 128 9.27 -6.53 -6.28
N ASP A 129 9.57 -5.40 -5.62
CA ASP A 129 10.88 -4.75 -5.68
C ASP A 129 11.76 -5.20 -4.50
N PRO A 130 12.88 -5.91 -4.75
CA PRO A 130 13.79 -6.34 -3.69
C PRO A 130 14.55 -5.20 -3.00
N THR A 131 14.46 -3.98 -3.52
CA THR A 131 15.10 -2.79 -2.95
C THR A 131 14.17 -1.95 -2.07
N GLU A 132 12.87 -2.28 -2.02
CA GLU A 132 11.94 -1.67 -1.09
C GLU A 132 12.13 -2.26 0.32
N GLN A 133 12.06 -1.43 1.35
CA GLN A 133 12.20 -1.85 2.74
C GLN A 133 10.85 -1.76 3.45
N LEU A 134 10.44 -2.79 4.20
CA LEU A 134 9.37 -2.65 5.16
C LEU A 134 9.91 -1.94 6.41
N VAL A 135 9.28 -0.84 6.82
CA VAL A 135 9.78 -0.02 7.94
C VAL A 135 8.91 -0.17 9.17
N ALA A 136 7.60 -0.33 9.00
CA ALA A 136 6.68 -0.50 10.12
C ALA A 136 5.45 -1.31 9.77
N VAL A 137 4.95 -2.02 10.78
CA VAL A 137 3.59 -2.57 10.84
C VAL A 137 2.84 -1.81 11.93
N TYR A 138 1.71 -1.20 11.62
CA TYR A 138 1.06 -0.25 12.53
C TYR A 138 -0.47 -0.26 12.45
N GLY A 139 -1.11 0.38 13.42
CA GLY A 139 -2.56 0.60 13.45
C GLY A 139 -2.97 1.72 14.39
N PHE A 140 -4.16 2.27 14.17
CA PHE A 140 -4.80 3.31 14.97
C PHE A 140 -6.33 3.32 14.73
N ASP A 141 -7.07 4.23 15.37
CA ASP A 141 -8.54 4.19 15.40
C ASP A 141 -9.26 4.08 14.04
N SER A 142 -8.87 4.85 13.03
CA SER A 142 -9.51 4.75 11.71
C SER A 142 -8.93 3.65 10.82
N VAL A 143 -7.75 3.14 11.16
CA VAL A 143 -7.04 2.11 10.38
C VAL A 143 -6.41 1.12 11.37
N PRO A 144 -7.19 0.19 11.93
CA PRO A 144 -6.75 -0.63 13.04
C PRO A 144 -5.70 -1.65 12.62
N LEU A 145 -4.90 -2.09 13.60
CA LEU A 145 -4.12 -3.32 13.54
C LEU A 145 -4.77 -4.33 14.48
N THR A 146 -5.01 -5.54 13.99
CA THR A 146 -5.53 -6.65 14.78
C THR A 146 -4.81 -7.93 14.39
N ILE A 147 -4.30 -8.66 15.37
CA ILE A 147 -3.83 -10.04 15.22
C ILE A 147 -4.55 -10.85 16.27
N SER A 148 -5.48 -11.68 15.81
CA SER A 148 -6.39 -12.43 16.68
C SER A 148 -6.36 -13.91 16.33
N THR A 149 -6.73 -14.75 17.29
CA THR A 149 -7.00 -16.17 17.07
C THR A 149 -8.33 -16.56 17.69
N THR A 150 -9.00 -17.58 17.15
CA THR A 150 -10.24 -18.12 17.77
C THR A 150 -9.99 -18.84 19.09
N THR A 151 -8.73 -19.12 19.45
CA THR A 151 -8.34 -19.72 20.73
C THR A 151 -7.39 -18.80 21.52
N SER A 152 -6.11 -19.14 21.58
CA SER A 152 -5.05 -18.35 22.20
C SER A 152 -3.72 -18.60 21.51
N PHE A 153 -2.84 -17.61 21.53
CA PHE A 153 -1.45 -17.75 21.11
C PHE A 153 -0.62 -18.42 22.22
N TYR A 154 0.28 -19.30 21.83
CA TYR A 154 1.26 -19.86 22.75
C TYR A 154 2.35 -18.82 23.06
N GLN A 155 2.62 -18.63 24.35
CA GLN A 155 3.68 -17.76 24.86
C GLN A 155 4.63 -18.51 25.79
N ASN A 156 5.92 -18.41 25.51
CA ASN A 156 6.97 -19.02 26.30
C ASN A 156 7.47 -18.03 27.38
N PRO A 157 7.62 -18.45 28.65
CA PRO A 157 8.12 -17.57 29.72
C PRO A 157 9.54 -17.00 29.54
N LEU A 158 10.34 -17.57 28.64
CA LEU A 158 11.68 -17.07 28.29
C LEU A 158 11.68 -16.20 27.02
N GLY A 159 10.53 -16.08 26.37
CA GLY A 159 10.33 -15.31 25.15
C GLY A 159 9.89 -13.88 25.41
N GLY A 160 9.25 -13.28 24.41
CA GLY A 160 8.72 -11.93 24.49
C GLY A 160 8.03 -11.50 23.20
N ALA A 161 7.22 -10.45 23.29
CA ALA A 161 6.35 -10.00 22.21
C ALA A 161 7.02 -9.65 20.88
N LEU A 162 8.31 -9.33 20.87
CA LEU A 162 9.04 -8.94 19.67
C LEU A 162 10.05 -10.01 19.26
N GLY A 163 10.32 -10.14 17.96
CA GLY A 163 11.36 -11.05 17.44
C GLY A 163 12.74 -10.84 18.09
N VAL A 164 13.09 -9.60 18.47
CA VAL A 164 14.32 -9.28 19.22
C VAL A 164 14.37 -9.89 20.63
N ASN A 165 13.24 -10.31 21.19
CA ASN A 165 13.19 -10.99 22.49
C ASN A 165 13.46 -12.49 22.37
N TYR A 166 13.31 -13.07 21.19
CA TYR A 166 13.67 -14.46 20.94
C TYR A 166 15.20 -14.64 20.95
N ASN A 167 15.70 -15.45 21.88
CA ASN A 167 17.13 -15.74 21.99
C ASN A 167 17.42 -17.23 21.72
N PRO A 168 17.98 -17.58 20.54
CA PRO A 168 18.28 -18.96 20.17
C PRO A 168 19.19 -19.70 21.17
N LEU A 169 20.02 -18.99 21.95
CA LEU A 169 20.88 -19.62 22.95
C LEU A 169 20.08 -20.22 24.13
N LEU A 170 18.86 -19.74 24.36
CA LEU A 170 17.96 -20.24 25.41
C LEU A 170 17.19 -21.51 25.00
N LEU A 171 17.24 -21.94 23.74
CA LEU A 171 16.63 -23.20 23.29
C LEU A 171 17.16 -24.44 24.02
N SER A 172 18.40 -24.37 24.51
CA SER A 172 18.99 -25.44 25.33
C SER A 172 18.41 -25.51 26.75
N VAL A 173 17.76 -24.44 27.21
CA VAL A 173 17.09 -24.34 28.51
C VAL A 173 15.64 -24.77 28.39
N ASP A 174 14.94 -24.27 27.38
CA ASP A 174 13.58 -24.68 27.02
C ASP A 174 13.46 -24.72 25.49
N SER A 175 13.28 -25.92 24.94
CA SER A 175 13.12 -26.10 23.49
C SER A 175 11.79 -25.57 22.98
N LEU A 176 10.79 -25.39 23.85
CA LEU A 176 9.48 -24.87 23.44
C LEU A 176 9.52 -23.37 23.13
N LEU A 177 10.60 -22.66 23.52
CA LEU A 177 10.84 -21.27 23.13
C LEU A 177 10.87 -21.09 21.61
N ALA A 178 11.21 -22.13 20.84
CA ALA A 178 11.17 -22.09 19.37
C ALA A 178 9.78 -21.75 18.81
N PHE A 179 8.71 -21.97 19.59
CA PHE A 179 7.33 -21.81 19.18
C PHE A 179 6.66 -20.59 19.84
N ASP A 180 7.41 -19.77 20.57
CA ASP A 180 6.91 -18.51 21.13
C ASP A 180 6.26 -17.62 20.05
N SER A 181 5.19 -16.91 20.40
CA SER A 181 4.49 -16.03 19.47
C SER A 181 4.99 -14.60 19.62
N TRP A 182 5.38 -13.98 18.51
CA TRP A 182 5.96 -12.64 18.52
C TRP A 182 5.75 -11.94 17.18
N VAL A 183 5.87 -10.62 17.19
CA VAL A 183 5.78 -9.76 16.00
C VAL A 183 7.12 -9.13 15.68
N THR A 184 7.36 -8.79 14.41
CA THR A 184 8.62 -8.20 13.97
C THR A 184 8.43 -7.34 12.72
N VAL A 185 9.53 -6.75 12.27
CA VAL A 185 9.71 -6.26 10.91
C VAL A 185 11.07 -6.81 10.46
N GLY A 186 11.05 -7.91 9.70
CA GLY A 186 12.25 -8.67 9.35
C GLY A 186 12.73 -9.57 10.50
N GLY A 187 13.69 -9.09 11.29
CA GLY A 187 14.59 -9.93 12.07
C GLY A 187 13.90 -10.94 13.00
N GLU A 188 14.51 -12.12 13.12
CA GLU A 188 13.88 -13.30 13.75
C GLU A 188 14.44 -13.64 15.14
N ASP A 189 15.43 -12.90 15.64
CA ASP A 189 16.10 -13.20 16.90
C ASP A 189 16.66 -11.94 17.60
N ASN A 190 17.35 -12.15 18.71
CA ASN A 190 17.93 -11.11 19.55
C ASN A 190 19.08 -10.29 18.92
N THR A 191 19.35 -10.48 17.63
CA THR A 191 20.19 -9.61 16.81
C THR A 191 19.39 -8.60 15.98
N ALA A 192 18.06 -8.74 15.93
CA ALA A 192 17.16 -7.87 15.20
C ALA A 192 17.11 -6.45 15.78
N ASP A 193 17.03 -5.45 14.90
CA ASP A 193 16.92 -4.03 15.26
C ASP A 193 15.46 -3.54 15.24
N VAL A 194 14.54 -4.36 15.77
CA VAL A 194 13.10 -4.05 15.84
C VAL A 194 12.71 -3.41 17.18
N SER A 195 11.78 -2.46 17.12
CA SER A 195 11.25 -1.71 18.25
C SER A 195 9.73 -1.58 18.17
N THR A 196 9.11 -1.15 19.28
CA THR A 196 7.66 -0.92 19.33
C THR A 196 7.33 0.38 20.06
N ILE A 197 6.19 0.97 19.69
CA ILE A 197 5.60 2.10 20.38
C ILE A 197 4.08 1.98 20.37
N GLY A 198 3.43 2.34 21.48
CA GLY A 198 1.97 2.43 21.58
C GLY A 198 1.21 1.11 21.67
N LEU A 199 1.80 -0.02 21.25
CA LEU A 199 1.18 -1.35 21.37
C LEU A 199 1.10 -1.82 22.83
N ASP A 200 -0.05 -2.39 23.19
CA ASP A 200 -0.26 -3.06 24.48
C ASP A 200 -0.17 -4.57 24.27
N PHE A 201 0.84 -5.18 24.88
CA PHE A 201 1.10 -6.61 24.80
C PHE A 201 0.63 -7.38 26.03
N VAL A 202 -0.06 -6.74 26.99
CA VAL A 202 -0.45 -7.38 28.25
C VAL A 202 -1.29 -8.64 28.01
N ASP A 203 -2.29 -8.57 27.12
CA ASP A 203 -3.16 -9.71 26.83
C ASP A 203 -2.45 -10.74 25.94
N PHE A 204 -1.71 -10.27 24.93
CA PHE A 204 -0.92 -11.10 24.02
C PHE A 204 0.13 -11.95 24.75
N GLU A 205 0.99 -11.35 25.58
CA GLU A 205 2.03 -12.03 26.35
C GLU A 205 1.50 -12.75 27.60
N GLY A 206 0.41 -12.23 28.18
CA GLY A 206 -0.12 -12.74 29.44
C GLY A 206 -0.93 -14.01 29.28
N SER A 207 -1.98 -13.96 28.46
CA SER A 207 -2.91 -15.08 28.26
C SER A 207 -2.93 -15.62 26.84
N GLY A 208 -2.03 -15.16 25.96
CA GLY A 208 -2.09 -15.50 24.54
C GLY A 208 -3.27 -14.84 23.84
N GLY A 209 -3.71 -13.67 24.32
CA GLY A 209 -4.83 -12.92 23.75
C GLY A 209 -4.47 -12.20 22.46
N ASP A 210 -5.40 -11.43 21.95
CA ASP A 210 -5.23 -10.67 20.70
C ASP A 210 -4.24 -9.51 20.87
N LEU A 211 -3.55 -9.14 19.79
CA LEU A 211 -2.79 -7.90 19.69
C LEU A 211 -3.59 -6.87 18.89
N ILE A 212 -3.97 -5.76 19.54
CA ILE A 212 -4.88 -4.77 18.95
C ILE A 212 -4.33 -3.36 19.11
N ALA A 213 -4.34 -2.59 18.01
CA ALA A 213 -4.21 -1.14 18.01
C ALA A 213 -5.34 -0.50 17.18
N ASP A 214 -6.40 -0.08 17.87
CA ASP A 214 -7.65 0.43 17.29
C ASP A 214 -8.10 1.75 17.94
N ASN A 215 -7.17 2.45 18.59
CA ASN A 215 -7.46 3.68 19.32
C ASN A 215 -6.58 4.84 18.83
N VAL A 216 -6.87 6.03 19.33
CA VAL A 216 -6.20 7.29 18.92
C VAL A 216 -4.72 7.35 19.23
N ASN A 217 -4.23 6.56 20.19
CA ASN A 217 -2.79 6.47 20.47
C ASN A 217 -2.10 5.59 19.42
N GLY A 218 -2.84 4.65 18.82
CA GLY A 218 -2.35 3.67 17.89
C GLY A 218 -1.25 2.78 18.47
N GLY A 219 -0.55 2.09 17.59
CA GLY A 219 0.58 1.26 17.92
C GLY A 219 1.34 0.85 16.68
N SER A 220 2.64 0.61 16.84
CA SER A 220 3.51 0.18 15.76
C SER A 220 4.62 -0.73 16.26
N VAL A 221 4.96 -1.70 15.42
CA VAL A 221 6.26 -2.38 15.39
C VAL A 221 7.05 -1.75 14.24
N PHE A 222 8.29 -1.32 14.48
CA PHE A 222 9.07 -0.58 13.51
C PHE A 222 10.57 -0.87 13.62
N ILE A 223 11.29 -0.58 12.54
CA ILE A 223 12.75 -0.54 12.48
C ILE A 223 13.22 0.88 12.15
N TYR A 224 14.46 1.20 12.49
CA TYR A 224 15.11 2.37 11.88
C TYR A 224 15.58 1.98 10.48
N PRO A 225 15.29 2.80 9.45
CA PRO A 225 15.65 2.46 8.08
C PRO A 225 17.15 2.12 7.94
N ASP A 226 17.44 1.17 7.06
CA ASP A 226 18.78 0.64 6.79
C ASP A 226 19.52 -0.04 7.97
N LEU A 227 18.92 -0.14 9.16
CA LEU A 227 19.54 -0.81 10.31
C LEU A 227 19.18 -2.30 10.39
N GLU A 228 18.01 -2.71 9.90
CA GLU A 228 17.59 -4.11 9.85
C GLU A 228 17.68 -4.66 8.42
N PRO A 229 18.72 -5.43 8.06
CA PRO A 229 18.90 -5.94 6.69
C PRO A 229 17.84 -6.95 6.27
N THR A 230 17.19 -7.63 7.22
CA THR A 230 16.13 -8.61 6.93
C THR A 230 14.76 -7.97 6.76
N ALA A 231 14.66 -6.65 6.90
CA ALA A 231 13.47 -5.88 6.55
C ALA A 231 13.38 -5.58 5.04
N PHE A 232 14.39 -5.98 4.26
CA PHE A 232 14.32 -6.04 2.80
C PHE A 232 13.80 -7.41 2.35
N PRO A 233 13.06 -7.48 1.23
CA PRO A 233 12.56 -8.72 0.67
C PRO A 233 13.67 -9.74 0.44
N ASP A 234 13.42 -10.98 0.88
CA ASP A 234 14.32 -12.09 0.66
C ASP A 234 14.28 -12.60 -0.81
N ALA A 235 14.85 -13.79 -1.06
CA ALA A 235 14.87 -14.38 -2.40
C ALA A 235 13.48 -14.70 -2.98
N ASN A 236 12.45 -14.79 -2.12
CA ASN A 236 11.06 -15.00 -2.50
C ASN A 236 10.27 -13.68 -2.52
N GLY A 237 10.92 -12.55 -2.27
CA GLY A 237 10.24 -11.25 -2.15
C GLY A 237 9.59 -11.04 -0.78
N GLN A 238 9.92 -11.83 0.24
CA GLN A 238 9.19 -11.86 1.51
C GLN A 238 9.94 -11.12 2.62
N VAL A 239 9.19 -10.40 3.46
CA VAL A 239 9.66 -9.83 4.73
C VAL A 239 8.80 -10.37 5.86
N LEU A 240 9.42 -10.98 6.87
CA LEU A 240 8.73 -11.54 8.02
C LEU A 240 8.10 -10.43 8.88
N ILE A 241 6.86 -10.66 9.34
CA ILE A 241 6.14 -9.73 10.21
C ILE A 241 5.66 -10.35 11.53
N ALA A 242 5.53 -11.68 11.60
CA ALA A 242 5.19 -12.36 12.85
C ALA A 242 5.55 -13.85 12.83
N GLN A 243 5.75 -14.42 14.01
CA GLN A 243 5.61 -15.85 14.28
C GLN A 243 4.42 -16.04 15.22
N LEU A 244 3.46 -16.90 14.87
CA LEU A 244 2.24 -17.11 15.63
C LEU A 244 2.02 -18.60 15.85
N THR A 245 1.85 -19.02 17.10
CA THR A 245 1.56 -20.43 17.43
C THR A 245 0.19 -20.53 18.06
N THR A 246 -0.73 -21.29 17.46
CA THR A 246 -2.10 -21.45 17.97
C THR A 246 -2.76 -22.73 17.43
N GLU A 247 -3.82 -23.16 18.08
CA GLU A 247 -4.76 -24.18 17.59
C GLU A 247 -5.94 -23.55 16.80
N GLY A 248 -6.17 -22.25 17.00
CA GLY A 248 -7.30 -21.53 16.43
C GLY A 248 -7.04 -21.00 15.02
N GLU A 249 -8.10 -20.50 14.40
CA GLU A 249 -8.00 -19.70 13.17
C GLU A 249 -7.40 -18.35 13.51
N VAL A 250 -6.33 -17.99 12.81
CA VAL A 250 -5.72 -16.67 12.89
C VAL A 250 -6.43 -15.73 11.93
N SER A 251 -6.82 -14.56 12.42
CA SER A 251 -7.26 -13.44 11.61
C SER A 251 -6.39 -12.22 11.89
N LEU A 252 -5.76 -11.71 10.84
CA LEU A 252 -4.81 -10.62 10.89
C LEU A 252 -5.28 -9.50 9.96
N THR A 253 -5.28 -8.26 10.46
CA THR A 253 -5.43 -7.03 9.68
C THR A 253 -4.32 -6.08 10.08
N VAL A 254 -3.50 -5.65 9.11
CA VAL A 254 -2.33 -4.81 9.34
C VAL A 254 -2.22 -3.68 8.33
N ASN A 255 -1.44 -2.67 8.70
CA ASN A 255 -1.03 -1.58 7.83
C ASN A 255 0.49 -1.54 7.79
N LEU A 256 1.04 -1.32 6.61
CA LEU A 256 2.47 -1.34 6.36
C LEU A 256 2.93 0.07 5.99
N GLN A 257 4.05 0.50 6.57
CA GLN A 257 4.81 1.63 6.07
C GLN A 257 6.07 1.09 5.41
N THR A 258 6.28 1.44 4.16
CA THR A 258 7.42 0.98 3.37
C THR A 258 8.33 2.14 3.06
N ARG A 259 9.51 1.84 2.53
CA ARG A 259 10.47 2.83 2.03
C ARG A 259 11.05 2.36 0.70
N THR A 260 10.85 3.14 -0.35
CA THR A 260 11.39 2.84 -1.68
C THR A 260 12.89 3.13 -1.74
N ALA A 261 13.58 2.64 -2.78
CA ALA A 261 15.00 2.90 -3.00
C ALA A 261 15.34 4.40 -3.11
N ASP A 262 14.38 5.20 -3.59
CA ASP A 262 14.53 6.66 -3.72
C ASP A 262 14.27 7.42 -2.41
N GLY A 263 13.88 6.70 -1.35
CA GLY A 263 13.71 7.24 0.01
C GLY A 263 12.30 7.73 0.34
N GLU A 264 11.35 7.54 -0.58
CA GLU A 264 9.94 7.81 -0.36
C GLU A 264 9.30 6.76 0.55
N ASN A 265 8.20 7.12 1.22
CA ASN A 265 7.62 6.28 2.28
C ASN A 265 6.13 5.97 2.06
N PRO A 266 5.79 5.09 1.09
CA PRO A 266 4.42 4.68 0.83
C PRO A 266 3.74 4.04 2.05
N GLN A 267 2.41 3.99 2.00
CA GLN A 267 1.59 3.30 2.99
C GLN A 267 0.68 2.27 2.32
N VAL A 268 0.65 1.06 2.86
CA VAL A 268 -0.30 0.01 2.47
C VAL A 268 -1.29 -0.18 3.61
N LEU A 269 -2.57 0.06 3.35
CA LEU A 269 -3.60 0.10 4.39
C LEU A 269 -4.52 -1.13 4.32
N GLN A 270 -4.99 -1.56 5.49
CA GLN A 270 -6.06 -2.53 5.74
C GLN A 270 -5.87 -3.89 5.05
N GLN A 271 -4.62 -4.36 4.97
CA GLN A 271 -4.33 -5.68 4.43
C GLN A 271 -4.77 -6.74 5.43
N SER A 272 -5.56 -7.71 4.97
CA SER A 272 -6.11 -8.75 5.83
C SER A 272 -5.72 -10.13 5.33
N LEU A 273 -5.44 -11.03 6.27
CA LEU A 273 -5.12 -12.42 6.03
C LEU A 273 -5.80 -13.25 7.12
N THR A 274 -6.59 -14.25 6.73
CA THR A 274 -7.16 -15.24 7.65
C THR A 274 -6.69 -16.61 7.24
N PHE A 275 -6.20 -17.39 8.19
CA PHE A 275 -5.70 -18.72 7.96
C PHE A 275 -5.87 -19.60 9.19
N GLN A 276 -6.20 -20.86 8.94
CA GLN A 276 -6.09 -21.94 9.90
C GLN A 276 -5.72 -23.15 9.08
N GLU A 277 -4.64 -23.83 9.41
CA GLU A 277 -4.51 -25.19 8.93
C GLU A 277 -5.38 -26.09 9.81
N VAL A 278 -6.65 -26.23 9.41
CA VAL A 278 -7.51 -27.29 9.91
C VAL A 278 -7.20 -28.54 9.10
N TYR A 279 -6.18 -29.29 9.50
CA TYR A 279 -5.97 -30.65 8.99
C TYR A 279 -6.38 -31.69 10.03
N GLU A 280 -7.64 -31.63 10.48
CA GLU A 280 -8.36 -32.87 10.80
C GLU A 280 -9.20 -33.24 9.58
N CYS A 281 -8.54 -33.74 8.55
CA CYS A 281 -9.26 -34.51 7.56
C CYS A 281 -9.75 -35.76 8.29
N PHE A 282 -11.04 -35.78 8.63
CA PHE A 282 -11.64 -36.69 9.61
C PHE A 282 -11.39 -38.20 9.37
N GLY A 283 -10.90 -38.59 8.18
CA GLY A 283 -10.47 -39.95 7.86
C GLY A 283 -9.02 -40.08 7.37
N ASP A 284 -8.20 -39.05 7.47
CA ASP A 284 -6.74 -39.08 7.21
C ASP A 284 -6.02 -39.30 8.54
N PHE A 285 -5.86 -40.56 8.91
CA PHE A 285 -5.25 -40.95 10.18
C PHE A 285 -3.73 -40.99 10.14
N ASN A 286 -3.12 -40.98 8.94
CA ASN A 286 -1.67 -40.94 8.77
C ASN A 286 -1.12 -39.58 8.31
N THR A 287 -2.02 -38.58 8.18
CA THR A 287 -1.74 -37.19 7.82
C THR A 287 -0.96 -37.06 6.52
N ASP A 288 -1.31 -37.86 5.51
CA ASP A 288 -0.65 -37.83 4.19
C ASP A 288 -1.41 -37.00 3.14
N GLY A 289 -2.52 -36.36 3.53
CA GLY A 289 -3.34 -35.49 2.70
C GLY A 289 -4.32 -36.26 1.81
N LEU A 290 -4.43 -37.57 1.96
CA LEU A 290 -5.34 -38.42 1.19
C LEU A 290 -6.04 -39.42 2.10
N ILE A 291 -7.38 -39.43 2.11
CA ILE A 291 -8.15 -40.50 2.76
C ILE A 291 -8.01 -41.79 1.95
N GLY A 292 -7.00 -42.59 2.27
CA GLY A 292 -6.52 -43.67 1.45
C GLY A 292 -6.59 -45.04 2.11
N ILE A 293 -5.89 -45.98 1.48
CA ILE A 293 -5.76 -47.34 2.01
C ILE A 293 -4.96 -47.32 3.31
N ALA A 294 -4.00 -46.41 3.46
CA ALA A 294 -3.16 -46.31 4.65
C ALA A 294 -4.02 -46.00 5.89
N ASP A 295 -4.96 -45.06 5.77
CA ASP A 295 -5.90 -44.69 6.83
C ASP A 295 -6.90 -45.79 7.11
N LEU A 296 -7.42 -46.43 6.06
CA LEU A 296 -8.32 -47.56 6.24
C LEU A 296 -7.62 -48.70 7.01
N LEU A 297 -6.32 -48.91 6.77
CA LEU A 297 -5.54 -49.91 7.52
C LEU A 297 -5.33 -49.50 8.98
N ILE A 298 -5.19 -48.20 9.26
CA ILE A 298 -5.10 -47.68 10.64
C ILE A 298 -6.42 -47.91 11.38
N LEU A 299 -7.56 -47.56 10.78
CA LEU A 299 -8.89 -47.83 11.34
C LEU A 299 -9.13 -49.32 11.57
N LEU A 300 -8.74 -50.15 10.60
CA LEU A 300 -8.88 -51.61 10.72
C LEU A 300 -7.96 -52.20 11.81
N GLY A 301 -6.91 -51.48 12.22
CA GLY A 301 -6.04 -51.86 13.34
C GLY A 301 -6.80 -51.95 14.67
N ASP A 302 -7.81 -51.10 14.86
CA ASP A 302 -8.66 -51.04 16.05
C ASP A 302 -10.03 -51.71 15.85
N PHE A 303 -10.29 -52.32 14.69
CA PHE A 303 -11.60 -52.90 14.39
C PHE A 303 -12.03 -53.98 15.40
N GLY A 304 -13.21 -53.79 15.99
CA GLY A 304 -13.73 -54.62 17.08
C GLY A 304 -13.37 -54.12 18.48
N CYS A 305 -12.69 -52.98 18.60
CA CYS A 305 -12.54 -52.27 19.86
C CYS A 305 -13.91 -51.76 20.37
N ILE A 306 -14.13 -51.85 21.68
CA ILE A 306 -15.44 -51.55 22.32
C ILE A 306 -15.37 -50.55 23.48
N THR A 307 -14.16 -50.07 23.83
CA THR A 307 -13.96 -49.05 24.88
C THR A 307 -12.60 -48.36 24.67
N GLY A 308 -12.57 -47.03 24.63
CA GLY A 308 -11.31 -46.25 24.58
C GLY A 308 -10.54 -46.40 23.26
N CYS A 309 -11.26 -46.50 22.14
CA CYS A 309 -10.69 -46.74 20.82
C CYS A 309 -10.18 -45.45 20.19
N GLY A 310 -9.06 -45.51 19.46
CA GLY A 310 -8.43 -44.31 18.89
C GLY A 310 -9.13 -43.80 17.62
N TYR A 311 -9.88 -44.67 16.94
CA TYR A 311 -10.43 -44.42 15.59
C TYR A 311 -11.94 -44.64 15.52
N ASP A 312 -12.65 -44.37 16.62
CA ASP A 312 -14.12 -44.33 16.69
C ASP A 312 -14.62 -43.08 15.98
N MET A 313 -15.05 -43.24 14.72
CA MET A 313 -15.39 -42.13 13.84
C MET A 313 -16.79 -41.59 14.16
N ASN A 314 -17.73 -42.42 14.60
CA ASN A 314 -19.10 -41.97 14.86
C ASN A 314 -19.37 -41.59 16.34
N GLY A 315 -18.38 -41.78 17.21
CA GLY A 315 -18.43 -41.46 18.64
C GLY A 315 -19.32 -42.40 19.45
N ASP A 316 -19.58 -43.62 18.98
CA ASP A 316 -20.46 -44.59 19.66
C ASP A 316 -19.76 -45.42 20.73
N GLY A 317 -18.46 -45.20 20.92
CA GLY A 317 -17.60 -45.80 21.93
C GLY A 317 -16.82 -47.03 21.45
N GLY A 318 -16.99 -47.44 20.18
CA GLY A 318 -16.30 -48.58 19.57
C GLY A 318 -15.82 -48.31 18.15
N VAL A 319 -15.02 -49.22 17.60
CA VAL A 319 -14.65 -49.22 16.16
C VAL A 319 -15.30 -50.44 15.54
N THR A 320 -16.36 -50.22 14.79
CA THR A 320 -17.20 -51.27 14.24
C THR A 320 -17.45 -51.08 12.74
N THR A 321 -18.38 -51.86 12.19
CA THR A 321 -18.84 -51.65 10.82
C THR A 321 -19.45 -50.27 10.62
N SER A 322 -19.96 -49.62 11.67
CA SER A 322 -20.50 -48.26 11.57
C SER A 322 -19.40 -47.26 11.20
N ASP A 323 -18.25 -47.31 11.86
CA ASP A 323 -17.07 -46.48 11.57
C ASP A 323 -16.50 -46.78 10.20
N MET A 324 -16.46 -48.07 9.83
CA MET A 324 -16.04 -48.46 8.48
C MET A 324 -16.96 -47.88 7.39
N LEU A 325 -18.27 -47.77 7.63
CA LEU A 325 -19.19 -47.15 6.69
C LEU A 325 -18.97 -45.64 6.57
N VAL A 326 -18.61 -44.99 7.67
CA VAL A 326 -18.22 -43.58 7.69
C VAL A 326 -16.93 -43.38 6.89
N MET A 327 -15.89 -44.19 7.15
CA MET A 327 -14.63 -44.17 6.42
C MET A 327 -14.80 -44.39 4.91
N LEU A 328 -15.62 -45.39 4.53
CA LEU A 328 -15.88 -45.68 3.12
C LEU A 328 -16.71 -44.60 2.41
N ALA A 329 -17.46 -43.76 3.14
CA ALA A 329 -18.21 -42.66 2.57
C ALA A 329 -17.30 -41.51 2.10
N ILE A 330 -16.12 -41.39 2.71
CA ILE A 330 -15.13 -40.34 2.44
C ILE A 330 -13.84 -40.89 1.79
N PHE A 331 -13.77 -42.20 1.57
CA PHE A 331 -12.61 -42.88 0.99
C PHE A 331 -12.28 -42.41 -0.43
N GLY A 332 -11.00 -42.10 -0.68
CA GLY A 332 -10.50 -41.60 -1.95
C GLY A 332 -10.67 -40.09 -2.15
N THR A 333 -11.04 -39.36 -1.09
CA THR A 333 -11.00 -37.89 -1.08
C THR A 333 -9.60 -37.39 -0.73
N SER A 334 -9.12 -36.39 -1.45
CA SER A 334 -7.95 -35.61 -1.06
C SER A 334 -8.37 -34.54 -0.08
N CYS A 335 -7.50 -34.22 0.87
CA CYS A 335 -7.75 -33.25 1.92
C CYS A 335 -7.30 -31.81 1.52
N GLU A 336 -6.98 -31.58 0.24
CA GLU A 336 -6.70 -30.24 -0.33
C GLU A 336 -7.86 -29.24 -0.18
#